data_AF-A0A8B6FFU7-F1
#
_entry.id   AF-A0A8B6FFU7-F1
#
_cell.length_a   1.000
_cell.length_b   1.000
_cell.length_c   1.000
_cell.angle_alpha   90.00
_cell.angle_beta   90.00
_cell.angle_gamma   90.00
#
_symmetry.space_group_name_H-M   'P 1'
#
loop_
_entity.id
_entity.type
_entity.pdbx_description
1 polymer ?
#
loop_
_entity_poly.entity_id
_entity_poly.type
_entity_poly.pdbx_seq_one_letter_code
_entity_poly.pdbx_strand_id
1 'polypeptide(L)'
;MLKFLILFPVIYGASFGQKGYIERPKSMSDCQTNSTISEKCPGLYCGRTLQNGTLSNCGACVRGYQPDDSSENSICKRCEEEPSFYDWLFLGFMALLSLLLHWFFIDFTNRRKNNLIILHVSAFIESVLSGIVTILLVDPIGTFNIRSCKVKQLSDWYSMLYNPSPNYTTTLHCTQEIVYPLYTICMIYYAFSLLFMMLFRPLISYRCVDTKGTKSIYAALYFHPILIVLQAMFGGLLYYAFPYIMLVISLVTSAAHLASTNVLEVKQLFKNNFCDARNLIILVGHWILHAYAIISMTQLTNLTFHLSLLATVPLPVFFYICTVKFTDPDYVERVSHVDISTNRYSAEARGTNLQFWNT
;
A
#
# COMPACT_ATOMS: atom_id res chain seq x y z
N MET A 1 -15.71 -0.55 -10.63
CA MET A 1 -15.18 -0.31 -9.27
C MET A 1 -13.68 -0.57 -9.15
N LEU A 2 -13.13 -1.66 -9.69
CA LEU A 2 -11.67 -1.87 -9.75
C LEU A 2 -11.09 -1.95 -11.19
N LYS A 3 -11.78 -1.38 -12.20
CA LYS A 3 -11.13 -1.14 -13.51
C LYS A 3 -10.03 -0.06 -13.42
N PHE A 4 -10.08 0.78 -12.39
CA PHE A 4 -9.13 1.86 -12.15
C PHE A 4 -7.87 1.44 -11.38
N LEU A 5 -7.96 0.42 -10.52
CA LEU A 5 -6.80 -0.03 -9.72
C LEU A 5 -5.81 -0.88 -10.56
N ILE A 6 -6.18 -1.24 -11.78
CA ILE A 6 -5.35 -1.95 -12.79
C ILE A 6 -4.86 -0.97 -13.88
N LEU A 7 -5.26 0.30 -13.84
CA LEU A 7 -4.77 1.35 -14.73
C LEU A 7 -3.59 2.12 -14.13
N PHE A 8 -2.63 1.40 -13.55
CA PHE A 8 -1.25 1.89 -13.47
C PHE A 8 -0.34 0.99 -14.32
N PRO A 9 -0.23 1.29 -15.63
CA PRO A 9 0.98 1.00 -16.35
C PRO A 9 1.62 2.31 -16.84
N VAL A 10 2.93 2.42 -16.61
CA VAL A 10 3.86 3.28 -17.34
C VAL A 10 3.82 4.78 -17.03
N ILE A 11 4.49 5.17 -15.94
CA ILE A 11 5.26 6.42 -15.94
C ILE A 11 6.61 6.11 -15.28
N TYR A 12 7.65 5.97 -16.11
CA TYR A 12 8.96 6.63 -15.99
C TYR A 12 9.94 5.96 -16.96
N GLY A 13 10.01 6.52 -18.18
CA GLY A 13 11.23 6.52 -18.96
C GLY A 13 12.04 7.75 -18.53
N ALA A 14 12.96 7.58 -17.59
CA ALA A 14 13.98 8.57 -17.28
C ALA A 14 15.35 7.93 -17.52
N SER A 15 15.91 8.25 -18.67
CA SER A 15 17.31 7.98 -19.02
C SER A 15 18.20 8.80 -18.09
N PHE A 16 18.96 8.15 -17.21
CA PHE A 16 20.05 8.80 -16.47
C PHE A 16 21.36 8.50 -17.19
N GLY A 17 21.81 9.49 -17.95
CA GLY A 17 23.13 9.53 -18.55
C GLY A 17 24.23 9.64 -17.50
N GLN A 18 25.31 8.90 -17.74
CA GLN A 18 26.55 8.96 -17.00
C GLN A 18 27.34 10.25 -17.27
N LYS A 19 28.21 10.55 -16.29
CA LYS A 19 29.46 11.35 -16.31
C LYS A 19 29.40 12.83 -15.94
N GLY A 20 30.06 13.12 -14.82
CA GLY A 20 30.64 14.40 -14.44
C GLY A 20 31.56 14.19 -13.24
N TYR A 21 32.79 13.73 -13.49
CA TYR A 21 33.86 13.64 -12.49
C TYR A 21 34.31 15.06 -12.11
N ILE A 22 34.43 15.33 -10.80
CA ILE A 22 35.23 16.44 -10.29
C ILE A 22 36.26 15.84 -9.34
N GLU A 23 37.50 15.79 -9.80
CA GLU A 23 38.69 15.51 -9.00
C GLU A 23 38.94 16.65 -8.00
N ARG A 24 39.29 16.30 -6.75
CA ARG A 24 40.16 17.11 -5.89
C ARG A 24 40.91 16.20 -4.90
N PRO A 25 42.09 16.61 -4.41
CA PRO A 25 43.33 15.85 -4.57
C PRO A 25 43.70 15.02 -3.34
N LYS A 26 44.59 14.05 -3.59
CA LYS A 26 45.34 13.25 -2.62
C LYS A 26 45.95 14.10 -1.50
N SER A 27 45.73 13.70 -0.25
CA SER A 27 46.79 13.76 0.77
C SER A 27 47.00 12.38 1.36
N MET A 28 48.20 11.89 1.12
CA MET A 28 48.80 10.65 1.53
C MET A 28 49.27 10.77 2.98
N SER A 29 48.84 9.84 3.83
CA SER A 29 49.59 9.45 5.03
C SER A 29 49.13 8.07 5.47
N ASP A 30 49.83 7.05 4.97
CA ASP A 30 49.89 5.74 5.59
C ASP A 30 50.48 5.86 7.00
N CYS A 31 49.80 5.26 7.98
CA CYS A 31 50.45 4.69 9.16
C CYS A 31 49.75 3.37 9.46
N GLN A 32 50.34 2.30 8.94
CA GLN A 32 50.07 0.93 9.36
C GLN A 32 50.85 0.69 10.65
N THR A 33 50.16 0.60 11.78
CA THR A 33 50.73 0.14 13.04
C THR A 33 49.70 -0.61 13.86
N ASN A 34 49.99 -1.89 14.08
CA ASN A 34 49.62 -2.75 15.20
C ASN A 34 48.14 -2.90 15.58
N SER A 35 47.72 -4.17 15.56
CA SER A 35 46.53 -4.73 16.17
C SER A 35 46.26 -4.23 17.59
N THR A 36 45.38 -3.24 17.71
CA THR A 36 44.55 -3.00 18.89
C THR A 36 43.09 -3.18 18.47
N ILE A 37 42.46 -4.21 19.03
CA ILE A 37 41.04 -4.51 18.86
C ILE A 37 40.25 -3.42 19.60
N SER A 38 39.80 -2.36 18.92
CA SER A 38 38.61 -1.56 19.28
C SER A 38 38.32 -0.49 18.22
N GLU A 39 37.82 -0.91 17.05
CA GLU A 39 37.21 0.01 16.10
C GLU A 39 35.87 -0.54 15.63
N LYS A 40 34.90 0.37 15.48
CA LYS A 40 33.54 0.13 14.99
C LYS A 40 33.61 -0.63 13.66
N CYS A 41 32.72 -1.61 13.45
CA CYS A 41 32.71 -2.30 12.15
C CYS A 41 32.43 -1.29 11.03
N PRO A 42 33.13 -1.40 9.88
CA PRO A 42 32.84 -0.56 8.74
C PRO A 42 31.40 -0.85 8.26
N GLY A 43 30.70 0.18 7.82
CA GLY A 43 29.32 0.08 7.32
C GLY A 43 28.24 0.21 8.39
N LEU A 44 27.02 0.48 7.94
CA LEU A 44 25.86 0.75 8.81
C LEU A 44 25.25 -0.50 9.44
N TYR A 45 25.34 -1.64 8.74
CA TYR A 45 24.59 -2.85 9.06
C TYR A 45 25.47 -4.05 9.44
N CYS A 46 26.79 -3.84 9.51
CA CYS A 46 27.74 -4.86 9.92
C CYS A 46 27.88 -4.88 11.44
N GLY A 47 28.04 -6.08 12.01
CA GLY A 47 28.30 -6.24 13.42
C GLY A 47 29.19 -7.44 13.73
N ARG A 48 29.46 -7.63 15.01
CA ARG A 48 30.22 -8.78 15.55
C ARG A 48 29.36 -9.59 16.49
N THR A 49 29.54 -10.90 16.44
CA THR A 49 28.92 -11.83 17.38
C THR A 49 29.90 -12.12 18.51
N LEU A 50 29.40 -12.18 19.75
CA LEU A 50 30.18 -12.56 20.92
C LEU A 50 29.99 -14.06 21.16
N GLN A 51 31.02 -14.86 20.88
CA GLN A 51 31.01 -16.31 21.15
C GLN A 51 32.02 -16.61 22.26
N ASN A 52 31.54 -17.11 23.40
CA ASN A 52 32.36 -17.52 24.56
C ASN A 52 33.39 -16.48 25.03
N GLY A 53 33.01 -15.19 25.04
CA GLY A 53 33.89 -14.09 25.43
C GLY A 53 34.90 -13.64 24.35
N THR A 54 34.96 -14.34 23.23
CA THR A 54 35.73 -13.93 22.05
C THR A 54 34.84 -13.23 21.03
N LEU A 55 35.35 -12.14 20.45
CA LEU A 55 34.62 -11.34 19.48
C LEU A 55 34.90 -11.85 18.07
N SER A 56 33.85 -12.15 17.30
CA SER A 56 33.99 -12.59 15.91
C SER A 56 34.50 -11.47 15.00
N ASN A 57 34.94 -11.84 13.80
CA ASN A 57 35.18 -10.87 12.73
C ASN A 57 33.88 -10.12 12.38
N CYS A 58 34.02 -8.91 11.80
CA CYS A 58 32.87 -8.13 11.30
C CYS A 58 32.15 -8.88 10.18
N GLY A 59 30.82 -8.97 10.28
CA GLY A 59 29.98 -9.61 9.27
C GLY A 59 28.49 -9.30 9.47
N ALA A 60 27.63 -10.06 8.79
CA ALA A 60 26.19 -10.01 9.00
C ALA A 60 25.82 -10.57 10.39
N CYS A 61 24.87 -9.93 11.08
CA CYS A 61 24.30 -10.50 12.30
C CYS A 61 23.35 -11.67 11.96
N VAL A 62 23.05 -12.47 12.98
CA VAL A 62 22.03 -13.53 12.86
C VAL A 62 20.65 -12.88 12.70
N ARG A 63 19.73 -13.54 11.99
CA ARG A 63 18.37 -13.05 11.80
C ARG A 63 17.70 -12.69 13.15
N GLY A 64 17.06 -11.52 13.22
CA GLY A 64 16.45 -11.00 14.45
C GLY A 64 17.45 -10.38 15.44
N TYR A 65 18.67 -10.07 14.98
CA TYR A 65 19.67 -9.26 15.67
C TYR A 65 20.03 -8.05 14.82
N GLN A 66 20.34 -6.94 15.47
CA GLN A 66 20.84 -5.71 14.84
C GLN A 66 22.18 -5.29 15.46
N PRO A 67 23.07 -4.65 14.70
CA PRO A 67 24.28 -4.07 15.26
C PRO A 67 23.93 -2.88 16.17
N ASP A 68 24.51 -2.85 17.36
CA ASP A 68 24.35 -1.73 18.27
C ASP A 68 25.26 -0.58 17.87
N ASP A 69 24.65 0.49 17.34
CA ASP A 69 25.33 1.71 16.92
C ASP A 69 26.10 2.41 18.05
N SER A 70 25.67 2.21 19.29
CA SER A 70 26.22 2.85 20.50
C SER A 70 27.42 2.10 21.08
N SER A 71 27.65 0.86 20.64
CA SER A 71 28.80 0.07 21.08
C SER A 71 30.04 0.41 20.24
N GLU A 72 31.19 0.59 20.90
CA GLU A 72 32.48 0.85 20.22
C GLU A 72 32.85 -0.28 19.23
N ASN A 73 32.30 -1.48 19.44
CA ASN A 73 32.62 -2.69 18.68
C ASN A 73 31.50 -3.19 17.75
N SER A 74 30.41 -2.44 17.57
CA SER A 74 29.24 -2.85 16.75
C SER A 74 28.73 -4.25 17.08
N ILE A 75 28.44 -4.52 18.35
CA ILE A 75 28.02 -5.85 18.79
C ILE A 75 26.59 -6.14 18.30
N CYS A 76 26.36 -7.31 17.74
CA CYS A 76 25.04 -7.78 17.34
C CYS A 76 24.17 -8.04 18.57
N LYS A 77 23.17 -7.18 18.79
CA LYS A 77 22.20 -7.31 19.88
C LYS A 77 20.89 -7.87 19.36
N ARG A 78 20.27 -8.76 20.14
CA ARG A 78 18.96 -9.33 19.82
C ARG A 78 17.90 -8.25 19.95
N CYS A 79 17.01 -8.13 18.96
CA CYS A 79 15.86 -7.25 19.07
C CYS A 79 14.83 -7.92 19.99
N GLU A 80 14.39 -7.22 21.03
CA GLU A 80 13.36 -7.65 21.99
C GLU A 80 12.20 -6.64 22.03
N GLU A 81 12.11 -5.74 21.04
CA GLU A 81 11.07 -4.72 20.95
C GLU A 81 9.79 -5.28 20.31
N GLU A 82 8.66 -4.67 20.62
CA GLU A 82 7.37 -5.01 20.02
C GLU A 82 7.05 -4.11 18.82
N PRO A 83 6.31 -4.60 17.80
CA PRO A 83 5.93 -3.78 16.66
C PRO A 83 5.12 -2.57 17.12
N SER A 84 5.46 -1.41 16.58
CA SER A 84 4.71 -0.19 16.84
C SER A 84 3.29 -0.29 16.26
N PHE A 85 2.40 0.61 16.70
CA PHE A 85 1.05 0.67 16.14
C PHE A 85 1.05 0.86 14.62
N TYR A 86 2.00 1.62 14.08
CA TYR A 86 2.17 1.81 12.64
C TYR A 86 2.59 0.53 11.92
N ASP A 87 3.48 -0.27 12.53
CA ASP A 87 3.91 -1.57 12.00
C ASP A 87 2.72 -2.53 11.84
N TRP A 88 1.83 -2.58 12.84
CA TRP A 88 0.61 -3.37 12.77
C TRP A 88 -0.34 -2.90 11.66
N LEU A 89 -0.47 -1.59 11.45
CA LEU A 89 -1.26 -1.03 10.34
C LEU A 89 -0.60 -1.32 8.98
N PHE A 90 0.72 -1.38 8.89
CA PHE A 90 1.39 -1.82 7.68
C PHE A 90 1.10 -3.31 7.38
N LEU A 91 1.20 -4.18 8.38
CA LEU A 91 0.87 -5.60 8.22
C LEU A 91 -0.60 -5.82 7.84
N GLY A 92 -1.50 -5.07 8.48
CA GLY A 92 -2.92 -5.04 8.14
C GLY A 92 -3.17 -4.58 6.70
N PHE A 93 -2.44 -3.57 6.22
CA PHE A 93 -2.52 -3.11 4.83
C PHE A 93 -2.10 -4.21 3.84
N MET A 94 -1.00 -4.91 4.11
CA MET A 94 -0.52 -6.00 3.27
C MET A 94 -1.53 -7.17 3.23
N ALA A 95 -2.15 -7.50 4.37
CA ALA A 95 -3.22 -8.50 4.42
C ALA A 95 -4.47 -8.06 3.64
N LEU A 96 -4.89 -6.81 3.84
CA LEU A 96 -6.04 -6.20 3.18
C LEU A 96 -5.85 -6.12 1.66
N LEU A 97 -4.66 -5.77 1.19
CA LEU A 97 -4.34 -5.72 -0.25
C LEU A 97 -4.59 -7.07 -0.93
N SER A 98 -4.13 -8.17 -0.31
CA SER A 98 -4.39 -9.52 -0.81
C SER A 98 -5.89 -9.87 -0.79
N LEU A 99 -6.60 -9.52 0.29
CA LEU A 99 -8.03 -9.77 0.40
C LEU A 99 -8.85 -9.02 -0.67
N LEU A 100 -8.55 -7.74 -0.89
CA LEU A 100 -9.22 -6.93 -1.90
C LEU A 100 -8.98 -7.47 -3.32
N LEU A 101 -7.77 -7.94 -3.60
CA LEU A 101 -7.47 -8.60 -4.88
C LEU A 101 -8.25 -9.91 -5.05
N HIS A 102 -8.38 -10.72 -3.99
CA HIS A 102 -9.23 -11.92 -4.01
C HIS A 102 -10.68 -11.58 -4.35
N TRP A 103 -11.29 -10.65 -3.61
CA TRP A 103 -12.66 -10.23 -3.86
C TRP A 103 -12.84 -9.68 -5.27
N PHE A 104 -11.89 -8.87 -5.74
CA PHE A 104 -11.92 -8.36 -7.10
C PHE A 104 -11.89 -9.47 -8.14
N PHE A 105 -10.96 -10.42 -8.06
CA PHE A 105 -10.88 -11.50 -9.05
C PHE A 105 -12.09 -12.44 -8.98
N ILE A 106 -12.68 -12.63 -7.80
CA ILE A 106 -13.95 -13.36 -7.64
C ILE A 106 -15.06 -12.68 -8.44
N ASP A 107 -15.25 -11.37 -8.28
CA ASP A 107 -16.28 -10.61 -8.98
C ASP A 107 -15.99 -10.47 -10.49
N PHE A 108 -14.73 -10.22 -10.83
CA PHE A 108 -14.30 -10.03 -12.21
C PHE A 108 -14.50 -11.30 -13.05
N THR A 109 -14.20 -12.47 -12.48
CA THR A 109 -14.33 -13.74 -13.18
C THR A 109 -15.75 -14.29 -13.22
N ASN A 110 -16.63 -13.87 -12.28
CA ASN A 110 -17.96 -14.45 -12.11
C ASN A 110 -19.12 -13.44 -12.26
N ARG A 111 -19.02 -12.47 -13.19
CA ARG A 111 -19.92 -11.31 -13.39
C ARG A 111 -21.47 -11.48 -13.29
N ARG A 112 -22.07 -12.68 -13.17
CA ARG A 112 -23.53 -12.89 -13.27
C ARG A 112 -24.13 -14.08 -12.47
N LYS A 113 -23.73 -14.35 -11.21
CA LYS A 113 -24.35 -15.47 -10.45
C LYS A 113 -24.59 -15.16 -8.97
N ASN A 114 -25.79 -15.46 -8.47
CA ASN A 114 -26.31 -15.02 -7.16
C ASN A 114 -25.64 -15.67 -5.91
N ASN A 115 -24.75 -16.66 -6.07
CA ASN A 115 -24.16 -17.41 -4.94
C ASN A 115 -22.68 -17.06 -4.68
N LEU A 116 -22.22 -15.87 -5.07
CA LEU A 116 -20.81 -15.46 -4.93
C LEU A 116 -20.40 -15.06 -3.52
N ILE A 117 -21.37 -14.78 -2.65
CA ILE A 117 -21.13 -14.38 -1.26
C ILE A 117 -20.34 -15.46 -0.52
N ILE A 118 -20.63 -16.74 -0.77
CA ILE A 118 -19.91 -17.86 -0.15
C ILE A 118 -18.42 -17.81 -0.47
N LEU A 119 -18.06 -17.43 -1.70
CA LEU A 119 -16.66 -17.36 -2.14
C LEU A 119 -15.93 -16.13 -1.57
N HIS A 120 -16.65 -15.02 -1.38
CA HIS A 120 -16.12 -13.84 -0.68
C HIS A 120 -15.86 -14.12 0.80
N VAL A 121 -16.79 -14.81 1.46
CA VAL A 121 -16.65 -15.24 2.85
C VAL A 121 -15.53 -16.27 3.00
N SER A 122 -15.41 -17.23 2.07
CA SER A 122 -14.31 -18.19 2.10
C SER A 122 -12.95 -17.50 1.96
N ALA A 123 -12.82 -16.55 1.02
CA ALA A 123 -11.60 -15.76 0.85
C ALA A 123 -11.24 -14.98 2.11
N PHE A 124 -12.23 -14.41 2.80
CA PHE A 124 -12.02 -13.73 4.08
C PHE A 124 -11.50 -14.68 5.15
N ILE A 125 -12.13 -15.85 5.33
CA ILE A 125 -11.70 -16.85 6.32
C ILE A 125 -10.30 -17.38 5.99
N GLU A 126 -10.01 -17.69 4.73
CA GLU A 126 -8.69 -18.12 4.26
C GLU A 126 -7.61 -17.09 4.59
N SER A 127 -7.87 -15.79 4.33
CA SER A 127 -6.93 -14.70 4.66
C SER A 127 -6.74 -14.53 6.17
N VAL A 128 -7.80 -14.58 6.97
CA VAL A 128 -7.71 -14.49 8.44
C VAL A 128 -6.92 -15.66 9.00
N LEU A 129 -7.21 -16.89 8.55
CA LEU A 129 -6.48 -18.08 8.97
C LEU A 129 -4.99 -17.99 8.61
N SER A 130 -4.67 -17.49 7.42
CA SER A 130 -3.30 -17.24 6.99
C SER A 130 -2.57 -16.26 7.91
N GLY A 131 -3.26 -15.18 8.31
CA GLY A 131 -2.74 -14.20 9.26
C GLY A 131 -2.45 -14.82 10.63
N ILE A 132 -3.41 -15.56 11.20
CA ILE A 132 -3.25 -16.23 12.50
C ILE A 132 -2.06 -17.20 12.47
N VAL A 133 -1.99 -18.06 11.46
CA VAL A 133 -0.91 -19.04 11.32
C VAL A 133 0.44 -18.35 11.13
N THR A 134 0.48 -17.26 10.35
CA THR A 134 1.72 -16.49 10.15
C THR A 134 2.22 -15.89 11.46
N ILE A 135 1.34 -15.27 12.26
CA ILE A 135 1.73 -14.69 13.54
C ILE A 135 2.26 -15.78 14.49
N LEU A 136 1.59 -16.93 14.58
CA LEU A 136 2.00 -18.04 15.45
C LEU A 136 3.33 -18.70 15.02
N LEU A 137 3.77 -18.53 13.77
CA LEU A 137 5.02 -19.11 13.26
C LEU A 137 6.21 -18.17 13.36
N VAL A 138 5.98 -16.87 13.48
CA VAL A 138 7.05 -15.88 13.66
C VAL A 138 7.53 -15.92 15.11
N ASP A 139 8.81 -15.64 15.33
CA ASP A 139 9.37 -15.63 16.68
C ASP A 139 8.64 -14.66 17.63
N PRO A 140 8.32 -15.07 18.86
CA PRO A 140 8.42 -16.43 19.40
C PRO A 140 7.27 -17.35 18.96
N ILE A 141 7.65 -18.54 18.49
CA ILE A 141 6.72 -19.55 17.95
C ILE A 141 5.64 -19.92 18.98
N GLY A 142 4.39 -19.93 18.55
CA GLY A 142 3.23 -20.33 19.34
C GLY A 142 2.60 -19.21 20.18
N THR A 143 3.11 -17.98 20.10
CA THR A 143 2.55 -16.82 20.81
C THR A 143 1.96 -15.80 19.84
N PHE A 144 1.04 -14.96 20.32
CA PHE A 144 0.47 -13.85 19.55
C PHE A 144 1.28 -12.56 19.66
N ASN A 145 2.37 -12.57 20.43
CA ASN A 145 3.29 -11.44 20.50
C ASN A 145 4.38 -11.64 19.45
N ILE A 146 4.75 -10.58 18.73
CA ILE A 146 5.78 -10.63 17.70
C ILE A 146 6.97 -9.86 18.22
N ARG A 147 8.15 -10.46 18.10
CA ARG A 147 9.40 -9.76 18.37
C ARG A 147 9.86 -9.03 17.11
N SER A 148 10.15 -7.74 17.22
CA SER A 148 10.52 -6.89 16.10
C SER A 148 11.72 -5.99 16.38
N CYS A 149 12.35 -5.54 15.32
CA CYS A 149 13.38 -4.52 15.36
C CYS A 149 12.83 -3.21 14.79
N LYS A 150 13.10 -2.10 15.47
CA LYS A 150 12.58 -0.79 15.08
C LYS A 150 13.13 -0.33 13.73
N VAL A 151 12.23 0.16 12.88
CA VAL A 151 12.58 0.82 11.62
C VAL A 151 13.04 2.25 11.94
N LYS A 152 14.25 2.62 11.54
CA LYS A 152 14.77 3.99 11.72
C LYS A 152 14.67 4.79 10.42
N GLN A 153 15.05 4.17 9.30
CA GLN A 153 15.20 4.85 8.02
C GLN A 153 14.90 3.91 6.84
N LEU A 154 14.69 4.50 5.66
CA LEU A 154 14.39 3.75 4.44
C LEU A 154 15.51 2.78 4.03
N SER A 155 16.77 3.12 4.30
CA SER A 155 17.91 2.24 3.98
C SER A 155 17.89 0.93 4.74
N ASP A 156 17.18 0.85 5.88
CA ASP A 156 17.08 -0.37 6.70
C ASP A 156 16.37 -1.50 5.94
N TRP A 157 15.50 -1.16 4.99
CA TRP A 157 14.84 -2.11 4.10
C TRP A 157 15.74 -2.62 2.98
N TYR A 158 16.83 -1.91 2.68
CA TYR A 158 17.70 -2.18 1.54
C TYR A 158 19.16 -2.34 1.97
N SER A 159 19.41 -3.06 3.07
CA SER A 159 20.75 -3.32 3.62
C SER A 159 21.73 -3.86 2.58
N MET A 160 21.24 -4.57 1.56
CA MET A 160 22.01 -5.06 0.42
C MET A 160 22.75 -3.97 -0.36
N LEU A 161 22.20 -2.75 -0.44
CA LEU A 161 22.79 -1.63 -1.15
C LEU A 161 23.87 -0.90 -0.34
N TYR A 162 23.99 -1.20 0.96
CA TYR A 162 24.87 -0.52 1.90
C TYR A 162 26.00 -1.41 2.43
N ASN A 163 26.41 -2.41 1.63
CA ASN A 163 27.58 -3.24 1.94
C ASN A 163 28.88 -2.43 1.81
N PRO A 164 29.71 -2.35 2.87
CA PRO A 164 30.95 -1.57 2.84
C PRO A 164 32.10 -2.33 2.15
N SER A 165 33.00 -1.56 1.54
CA SER A 165 34.25 -2.05 0.94
C SER A 165 35.46 -1.37 1.62
N PRO A 166 35.86 -1.79 2.83
CA PRO A 166 37.02 -1.21 3.50
C PRO A 166 38.26 -1.29 2.59
N ASN A 167 38.96 -0.17 2.44
CA ASN A 167 40.15 -0.03 1.59
C ASN A 167 39.97 -0.47 0.13
N TYR A 168 38.74 -0.58 -0.38
CA TYR A 168 38.42 -1.03 -1.74
C TYR A 168 39.02 -2.40 -2.14
N THR A 169 39.41 -3.22 -1.16
CA THR A 169 40.07 -4.52 -1.40
C THR A 169 39.08 -5.68 -1.26
N THR A 170 38.23 -5.65 -0.25
CA THR A 170 37.24 -6.70 0.03
C THR A 170 35.89 -6.09 0.39
N THR A 171 34.80 -6.57 -0.20
CA THR A 171 33.44 -6.20 0.19
C THR A 171 32.96 -7.08 1.33
N LEU A 172 32.57 -6.47 2.45
CA LEU A 172 31.93 -7.19 3.55
C LEU A 172 30.43 -7.28 3.27
N HIS A 173 29.92 -8.50 3.17
CA HIS A 173 28.50 -8.74 2.95
C HIS A 173 27.77 -8.78 4.29
N CYS A 174 27.09 -7.68 4.62
CA CYS A 174 26.32 -7.51 5.85
C CYS A 174 24.82 -7.46 5.57
N THR A 175 24.40 -8.15 4.51
CA THR A 175 23.03 -8.18 4.04
C THR A 175 22.19 -9.05 4.97
N GLN A 176 21.28 -8.39 5.69
CA GLN A 176 20.39 -9.06 6.62
C GLN A 176 19.06 -8.32 6.71
N GLU A 177 18.06 -8.99 7.27
CA GLU A 177 16.77 -8.40 7.58
C GLU A 177 16.89 -7.48 8.81
N ILE A 178 17.25 -6.22 8.58
CA ILE A 178 17.35 -5.22 9.64
C ILE A 178 15.97 -4.93 10.21
N VAL A 179 14.96 -4.77 9.36
CA VAL A 179 13.56 -4.54 9.76
C VAL A 179 12.84 -5.85 10.15
N TYR A 180 13.49 -6.74 10.89
CA TYR A 180 12.91 -8.02 11.28
C TYR A 180 11.65 -7.81 12.14
N PRO A 181 10.54 -8.53 11.94
CA PRO A 181 10.25 -9.49 10.87
C PRO A 181 9.40 -8.88 9.74
N LEU A 182 9.25 -7.55 9.69
CA LEU A 182 8.31 -6.83 8.80
C LEU A 182 8.46 -7.18 7.32
N TYR A 183 9.68 -7.45 6.89
CA TYR A 183 9.94 -7.85 5.51
C TYR A 183 9.47 -9.29 5.24
N THR A 184 9.93 -10.24 6.05
CA THR A 184 9.67 -11.67 5.84
C THR A 184 8.25 -12.11 6.21
N ILE A 185 7.64 -11.51 7.23
CA ILE A 185 6.29 -11.87 7.68
C ILE A 185 5.24 -11.69 6.57
N CYS A 186 5.39 -10.67 5.73
CA CYS A 186 4.51 -10.44 4.58
C CYS A 186 4.61 -11.58 3.55
N MET A 187 5.81 -12.10 3.33
CA MET A 187 6.03 -13.21 2.40
C MET A 187 5.46 -14.52 2.93
N ILE A 188 5.67 -14.78 4.22
CA ILE A 188 5.12 -15.95 4.91
C ILE A 188 3.59 -15.91 4.86
N TYR A 189 2.98 -14.75 5.11
CA TYR A 189 1.55 -14.55 4.97
C TYR A 189 1.04 -14.87 3.57
N TYR A 190 1.68 -14.35 2.51
CA TYR A 190 1.27 -14.63 1.14
C TYR A 190 1.43 -16.10 0.75
N ALA A 191 2.46 -16.79 1.27
CA ALA A 191 2.64 -18.22 1.08
C ALA A 191 1.51 -19.03 1.72
N PHE A 192 1.14 -18.73 2.98
CA PHE A 192 0.01 -19.40 3.64
C PHE A 192 -1.34 -19.03 3.01
N SER A 193 -1.52 -17.79 2.57
CA SER A 193 -2.71 -17.35 1.82
C SER A 193 -2.88 -18.16 0.54
N LEU A 194 -1.81 -18.37 -0.21
CA LEU A 194 -1.83 -19.21 -1.40
C LEU A 194 -2.11 -20.68 -1.04
N LEU A 195 -1.47 -21.23 -0.01
CA LEU A 195 -1.66 -22.61 0.44
C LEU A 195 -3.11 -22.87 0.86
N PHE A 196 -3.67 -22.06 1.76
CA PHE A 196 -5.03 -22.24 2.24
C PHE A 196 -6.06 -22.00 1.13
N MET A 197 -5.81 -21.06 0.23
CA MET A 197 -6.66 -20.89 -0.94
C MET A 197 -6.63 -22.13 -1.85
N MET A 198 -5.46 -22.74 -2.09
CA MET A 198 -5.35 -23.97 -2.86
C MET A 198 -6.02 -25.18 -2.18
N LEU A 199 -6.06 -25.22 -0.85
CA LEU A 199 -6.68 -26.32 -0.10
C LEU A 199 -8.21 -26.16 0.02
N PHE A 200 -8.67 -24.99 0.48
CA PHE A 200 -10.08 -24.78 0.83
C PHE A 200 -10.93 -24.36 -0.37
N ARG A 201 -10.43 -23.52 -1.27
CA ARG A 201 -11.24 -22.95 -2.35
C ARG A 201 -11.73 -23.98 -3.37
N PRO A 202 -10.92 -24.99 -3.81
CA PRO A 202 -11.44 -26.08 -4.63
C PRO A 202 -12.51 -26.92 -3.92
N LEU A 203 -12.31 -27.20 -2.62
CA LEU A 203 -13.25 -27.99 -1.83
C LEU A 203 -14.61 -27.29 -1.73
N ILE A 204 -14.61 -25.98 -1.43
CA ILE A 204 -15.82 -25.15 -1.35
C ILE A 204 -16.47 -25.01 -2.72
N SER A 205 -15.67 -24.81 -3.79
CA SER A 205 -16.19 -24.71 -5.16
C SER A 205 -16.90 -25.99 -5.59
N TYR A 206 -16.33 -27.16 -5.27
CA TYR A 206 -16.92 -28.46 -5.59
C TYR A 206 -18.18 -28.75 -4.76
N ARG A 207 -18.16 -28.46 -3.45
CA ARG A 207 -19.27 -28.79 -2.53
C ARG A 207 -20.44 -27.80 -2.57
N CYS A 208 -20.16 -26.51 -2.68
CA CYS A 208 -21.14 -25.45 -2.41
C CYS A 208 -21.53 -24.63 -3.65
N VAL A 209 -20.73 -24.66 -4.72
CA VAL A 209 -20.87 -23.72 -5.84
C VAL A 209 -20.81 -24.41 -7.22
N ASP A 210 -21.07 -25.72 -7.31
CA ASP A 210 -21.10 -26.50 -8.55
C ASP A 210 -19.89 -26.25 -9.49
N THR A 211 -18.66 -26.30 -8.96
CA THR A 211 -17.40 -26.03 -9.70
C THR A 211 -17.23 -24.61 -10.25
N LYS A 212 -18.08 -23.66 -9.83
CA LYS A 212 -17.92 -22.23 -10.14
C LYS A 212 -16.81 -21.64 -9.26
N GLY A 213 -15.92 -20.84 -9.84
CA GLY A 213 -14.82 -20.17 -9.10
C GLY A 213 -13.41 -20.66 -9.43
N THR A 214 -13.24 -21.69 -10.26
CA THR A 214 -11.91 -22.20 -10.68
C THR A 214 -11.03 -21.11 -11.32
N LYS A 215 -11.62 -20.20 -12.12
CA LYS A 215 -10.91 -19.06 -12.72
C LYS A 215 -10.31 -18.09 -11.69
N SER A 216 -10.96 -17.93 -10.53
CA SER A 216 -10.45 -17.08 -9.44
C SER A 216 -9.23 -17.73 -8.77
N ILE A 217 -9.18 -19.06 -8.69
CA ILE A 217 -8.03 -19.81 -8.17
C ILE A 217 -6.80 -19.59 -9.07
N TYR A 218 -6.97 -19.71 -10.40
CA TYR A 218 -5.89 -19.42 -11.34
C TYR A 218 -5.40 -17.98 -11.23
N ALA A 219 -6.31 -16.99 -11.11
CA ALA A 219 -5.91 -15.61 -10.93
C ALA A 219 -5.06 -15.42 -9.65
N ALA A 220 -5.42 -16.09 -8.56
CA ALA A 220 -4.67 -16.07 -7.31
C ALA A 220 -3.27 -16.67 -7.42
N LEU A 221 -3.09 -17.70 -8.25
CA LEU A 221 -1.77 -18.27 -8.55
C LEU A 221 -0.84 -17.28 -9.26
N TYR A 222 -1.39 -16.33 -10.02
CA TYR A 222 -0.61 -15.28 -10.67
C TYR A 222 -0.36 -14.06 -9.78
N PHE A 223 -1.38 -13.57 -9.05
CA PHE A 223 -1.20 -12.31 -8.33
C PHE A 223 -0.40 -12.45 -7.03
N HIS A 224 -0.41 -13.58 -6.32
CA HIS A 224 0.39 -13.73 -5.09
C HIS A 224 1.90 -13.66 -5.35
N PRO A 225 2.46 -14.37 -6.35
CA PRO A 225 3.86 -14.18 -6.71
C PRO A 225 4.20 -12.73 -7.09
N ILE A 226 3.29 -12.04 -7.78
CA ILE A 226 3.47 -10.62 -8.11
C ILE A 226 3.53 -9.77 -6.83
N LEU A 227 2.64 -10.00 -5.86
CA LEU A 227 2.67 -9.32 -4.56
C LEU A 227 3.97 -9.59 -3.78
N ILE A 228 4.48 -10.82 -3.84
CA ILE A 228 5.77 -11.20 -3.23
C ILE A 228 6.91 -10.42 -3.91
N VAL A 229 6.94 -10.34 -5.23
CA VAL A 229 7.96 -9.55 -5.95
C VAL A 229 7.84 -8.06 -5.63
N LEU A 230 6.62 -7.52 -5.57
CA LEU A 230 6.38 -6.12 -5.18
C LEU A 230 6.87 -5.83 -3.76
N GLN A 231 6.59 -6.72 -2.80
CA GLN A 231 7.11 -6.59 -1.43
C GLN A 231 8.64 -6.73 -1.41
N ALA A 232 9.22 -7.60 -2.24
CA ALA A 232 10.65 -7.83 -2.25
C ALA A 232 11.42 -6.62 -2.78
N MET A 233 10.88 -5.95 -3.79
CA MET A 233 11.50 -4.79 -4.45
C MET A 233 11.14 -3.46 -3.78
N PHE A 234 9.89 -3.30 -3.35
CA PHE A 234 9.33 -2.03 -2.89
C PHE A 234 8.87 -2.05 -1.43
N GLY A 235 9.18 -3.08 -0.65
CA GLY A 235 8.68 -3.21 0.73
C GLY A 235 8.93 -1.97 1.59
N GLY A 236 10.13 -1.39 1.52
CA GLY A 236 10.43 -0.13 2.21
C GLY A 236 9.63 1.06 1.68
N LEU A 237 9.46 1.17 0.36
CA LEU A 237 8.66 2.25 -0.23
C LEU A 237 7.18 2.10 0.17
N LEU A 238 6.64 0.88 0.12
CA LEU A 238 5.28 0.57 0.55
C LEU A 238 5.08 0.90 2.03
N TYR A 239 6.03 0.58 2.89
CA TYR A 239 5.97 0.89 4.31
C TYR A 239 5.79 2.39 4.60
N TYR A 240 6.45 3.28 3.85
CA TYR A 240 6.28 4.73 4.02
C TYR A 240 5.11 5.30 3.20
N ALA A 241 4.72 4.67 2.09
CA ALA A 241 3.73 5.20 1.15
C ALA A 241 2.30 4.68 1.39
N PHE A 242 2.10 3.56 2.09
CA PHE A 242 0.78 2.92 2.18
C PHE A 242 -0.36 3.81 2.69
N PRO A 243 -0.17 4.73 3.67
CA PRO A 243 -1.25 5.60 4.13
C PRO A 243 -1.77 6.48 2.98
N TYR A 244 -0.85 7.03 2.17
CA TYR A 244 -1.18 7.88 1.03
C TYR A 244 -1.80 7.08 -0.11
N ILE A 245 -1.28 5.88 -0.39
CA ILE A 245 -1.84 4.97 -1.39
C ILE A 245 -3.30 4.64 -1.04
N MET A 246 -3.57 4.27 0.22
CA MET A 246 -4.92 3.96 0.70
C MET A 246 -5.84 5.18 0.67
N LEU A 247 -5.33 6.36 1.02
CA LEU A 247 -6.10 7.61 0.96
C LEU A 247 -6.56 7.90 -0.47
N VAL A 248 -5.63 7.89 -1.43
CA VAL A 248 -5.91 8.18 -2.84
C VAL A 248 -6.83 7.12 -3.43
N ILE A 249 -6.55 5.84 -3.21
CA ILE A 249 -7.40 4.74 -3.68
C ILE A 249 -8.82 4.92 -3.15
N SER A 250 -8.99 5.14 -1.86
CA SER A 250 -10.31 5.27 -1.24
C SER A 250 -11.10 6.46 -1.81
N LEU A 251 -10.45 7.60 -2.07
CA LEU A 251 -11.10 8.76 -2.68
C LEU A 251 -11.53 8.48 -4.12
N VAL A 252 -10.62 7.93 -4.93
CA VAL A 252 -10.88 7.64 -6.35
C VAL A 252 -11.96 6.57 -6.50
N THR A 253 -11.92 5.48 -5.71
CA THR A 253 -12.92 4.42 -5.81
C THR A 253 -14.28 4.87 -5.28
N SER A 254 -14.32 5.74 -4.26
CA SER A 254 -15.56 6.36 -3.79
C SER A 254 -16.18 7.27 -4.85
N ALA A 255 -15.38 8.14 -5.48
CA ALA A 255 -15.85 9.00 -6.57
C ALA A 255 -16.34 8.17 -7.77
N ALA A 256 -15.60 7.14 -8.16
CA ALA A 256 -15.99 6.24 -9.23
C ALA A 256 -17.26 5.46 -8.93
N HIS A 257 -17.50 5.08 -7.67
CA HIS A 257 -18.76 4.45 -7.27
C HIS A 257 -19.94 5.38 -7.49
N LEU A 258 -19.85 6.60 -6.96
CA LEU A 258 -20.92 7.58 -7.03
C LEU A 258 -21.20 7.96 -8.49
N ALA A 259 -20.16 8.19 -9.29
CA ALA A 259 -20.26 8.48 -10.71
C ALA A 259 -20.90 7.34 -11.53
N SER A 260 -20.70 6.08 -11.14
CA SER A 260 -21.30 4.94 -11.85
C SER A 260 -22.82 4.83 -11.72
N THR A 261 -23.43 5.63 -10.84
CA THR A 261 -24.85 5.55 -10.51
C THR A 261 -25.74 6.29 -11.53
N ASN A 262 -25.19 7.16 -12.39
CA ASN A 262 -25.92 7.94 -13.41
C ASN A 262 -27.17 8.70 -12.90
N VAL A 263 -27.28 8.98 -11.59
CA VAL A 263 -28.41 9.71 -11.00
C VAL A 263 -28.01 11.17 -10.81
N LEU A 264 -28.73 12.07 -11.48
CA LEU A 264 -28.44 13.50 -11.55
C LEU A 264 -29.10 14.31 -10.42
N GLU A 265 -30.15 13.77 -9.80
CA GLU A 265 -30.88 14.48 -8.75
C GLU A 265 -30.33 14.13 -7.36
N VAL A 266 -29.98 15.15 -6.57
CA VAL A 266 -29.42 15.02 -5.21
C VAL A 266 -30.27 14.12 -4.31
N LYS A 267 -31.60 14.28 -4.33
CA LYS A 267 -32.53 13.48 -3.49
C LYS A 267 -32.53 12.01 -3.88
N GLN A 268 -32.53 11.71 -5.18
CA GLN A 268 -32.52 10.35 -5.69
C GLN A 268 -31.17 9.68 -5.43
N LEU A 269 -30.06 10.42 -5.59
CA LEU A 269 -28.72 9.93 -5.30
C LEU A 269 -28.56 9.60 -3.81
N PHE A 270 -29.09 10.45 -2.93
CA PHE A 270 -29.10 10.20 -1.48
C PHE A 270 -29.89 8.93 -1.14
N LYS A 271 -31.12 8.79 -1.65
CA LYS A 271 -31.95 7.60 -1.44
C LYS A 271 -31.26 6.34 -1.96
N ASN A 272 -30.64 6.41 -3.14
CA ASN A 272 -29.98 5.25 -3.73
C ASN A 272 -28.70 4.82 -2.98
N ASN A 273 -27.94 5.75 -2.42
CA ASN A 273 -26.72 5.41 -1.68
C ASN A 273 -27.01 4.95 -0.24
N PHE A 274 -27.99 5.56 0.43
CA PHE A 274 -28.24 5.31 1.85
C PHE A 274 -29.41 4.35 2.13
N CYS A 275 -30.33 4.14 1.18
CA CYS A 275 -31.44 3.20 1.36
C CYS A 275 -31.25 1.86 0.63
N ASP A 276 -30.39 1.79 -0.39
CA ASP A 276 -30.01 0.51 -1.00
C ASP A 276 -28.90 -0.14 -0.16
N ALA A 277 -29.18 -1.31 0.40
CA ALA A 277 -28.25 -2.04 1.24
C ALA A 277 -26.91 -2.31 0.53
N ARG A 278 -26.93 -2.58 -0.79
CA ARG A 278 -25.70 -2.87 -1.54
C ARG A 278 -24.79 -1.64 -1.63
N ASN A 279 -25.33 -0.49 -2.01
CA ASN A 279 -24.56 0.74 -2.15
C ASN A 279 -24.09 1.23 -0.78
N LEU A 280 -24.94 1.10 0.25
CA LEU A 280 -24.57 1.44 1.62
C LEU A 280 -23.38 0.61 2.13
N ILE A 281 -23.38 -0.72 1.91
CA ILE A 281 -22.25 -1.59 2.30
C ILE A 281 -20.97 -1.13 1.61
N ILE A 282 -21.04 -0.82 0.32
CA ILE A 282 -19.85 -0.38 -0.41
C ILE A 282 -19.38 0.99 0.09
N LEU A 283 -20.29 1.92 0.34
CA LEU A 283 -19.98 3.25 0.87
C LEU A 283 -19.31 3.16 2.25
N VAL A 284 -19.85 2.34 3.15
CA VAL A 284 -19.27 2.08 4.47
C VAL A 284 -17.88 1.46 4.34
N GLY A 285 -17.69 0.53 3.39
CA GLY A 285 -16.37 -0.02 3.08
C GLY A 285 -15.36 1.07 2.70
N HIS A 286 -15.74 2.01 1.82
CA HIS A 286 -14.88 3.15 1.46
C HIS A 286 -14.57 4.05 2.67
N TRP A 287 -15.56 4.32 3.52
CA TRP A 287 -15.33 5.11 4.73
C TRP A 287 -14.36 4.42 5.69
N ILE A 288 -14.47 3.10 5.86
CA ILE A 288 -13.52 2.32 6.67
C ILE A 288 -12.11 2.40 6.06
N LEU A 289 -11.95 2.25 4.75
CA LEU A 289 -10.65 2.37 4.08
C LEU A 289 -10.06 3.79 4.22
N HIS A 290 -10.88 4.82 4.10
CA HIS A 290 -10.45 6.20 4.25
C HIS A 290 -10.06 6.52 5.70
N ALA A 291 -10.85 6.06 6.66
CA ALA A 291 -10.55 6.12 8.09
C ALA A 291 -9.21 5.42 8.40
N TYR A 292 -9.00 4.21 7.86
CA TYR A 292 -7.77 3.45 8.01
C TYR A 292 -6.54 4.26 7.53
N ALA A 293 -6.65 4.92 6.37
CA ALA A 293 -5.60 5.77 5.84
C ALA A 293 -5.28 6.94 6.78
N ILE A 294 -6.29 7.68 7.26
CA ILE A 294 -6.11 8.80 8.19
C ILE A 294 -5.48 8.32 9.51
N ILE A 295 -5.96 7.20 10.06
CA ILE A 295 -5.44 6.60 11.29
C ILE A 295 -3.97 6.22 11.12
N SER A 296 -3.60 5.58 10.01
CA SER A 296 -2.21 5.21 9.74
C SER A 296 -1.27 6.39 9.57
N MET A 297 -1.74 7.48 8.96
CA MET A 297 -0.94 8.70 8.79
C MET A 297 -0.73 9.46 10.11
N THR A 298 -1.75 9.47 10.97
CA THR A 298 -1.74 10.27 12.21
C THR A 298 -1.23 9.51 13.43
N GLN A 299 -1.23 8.17 13.38
CA GLN A 299 -0.86 7.26 14.48
C GLN A 299 -1.56 7.56 15.82
N LEU A 300 -2.71 8.27 15.78
CA LEU A 300 -3.46 8.74 16.94
C LEU A 300 -2.65 9.53 17.99
N THR A 301 -1.54 10.18 17.61
CA THR A 301 -0.68 10.90 18.58
C THR A 301 -1.39 12.02 19.34
N ASN A 302 -2.30 12.75 18.68
CA ASN A 302 -3.15 13.79 19.29
C ASN A 302 -4.64 13.47 19.08
N LEU A 303 -5.26 12.86 20.09
CA LEU A 303 -6.61 12.31 19.99
C LEU A 303 -7.67 13.34 19.56
N THR A 304 -7.64 14.55 20.11
CA THR A 304 -8.67 15.58 19.85
C THR A 304 -8.67 16.07 18.40
N PHE A 305 -7.49 16.40 17.87
CA PHE A 305 -7.35 16.83 16.48
C PHE A 305 -7.63 15.68 15.50
N HIS A 306 -7.18 14.46 15.82
CA HIS A 306 -7.36 13.30 14.94
C HIS A 306 -8.81 12.82 14.89
N LEU A 307 -9.57 12.95 15.98
CA LEU A 307 -11.01 12.71 15.98
C LEU A 307 -11.75 13.70 15.06
N SER A 308 -11.36 14.97 15.06
CA SER A 308 -11.91 15.96 14.14
C SER A 308 -11.59 15.60 12.68
N LEU A 309 -10.35 15.17 12.41
CA LEU A 309 -9.97 14.71 11.07
C LEU A 309 -10.76 13.45 10.65
N LEU A 310 -10.98 12.51 11.56
CA LEU A 310 -11.77 11.30 11.30
C LEU A 310 -13.25 11.63 11.04
N ALA A 311 -13.79 12.67 11.67
CA ALA A 311 -15.14 13.16 11.39
C ALA A 311 -15.28 13.68 9.94
N THR A 312 -14.18 14.00 9.26
CA THR A 312 -14.20 14.40 7.85
C THR A 312 -14.23 13.21 6.88
N VAL A 313 -14.20 11.96 7.35
CA VAL A 313 -14.24 10.78 6.48
C VAL A 313 -15.44 10.75 5.51
N PRO A 314 -16.66 11.11 5.93
CA PRO A 314 -17.81 11.17 5.01
C PRO A 314 -17.79 12.37 4.05
N LEU A 315 -16.94 13.37 4.30
CA LEU A 315 -16.92 14.64 3.58
C LEU A 315 -16.81 14.48 2.06
N PRO A 316 -15.95 13.61 1.49
CA PRO A 316 -15.84 13.45 0.04
C PRO A 316 -17.16 13.00 -0.62
N VAL A 317 -17.94 12.18 0.08
CA VAL A 317 -19.24 11.68 -0.39
C VAL A 317 -20.27 12.80 -0.37
N PHE A 318 -20.37 13.52 0.76
CA PHE A 318 -21.30 14.65 0.88
C PHE A 318 -20.96 15.76 -0.13
N PHE A 319 -19.67 16.06 -0.28
CA PHE A 319 -19.19 17.03 -1.26
C PHE A 319 -19.61 16.61 -2.67
N TYR A 320 -19.38 15.36 -3.07
CA TYR A 320 -19.81 14.83 -4.37
C TYR A 320 -21.33 14.95 -4.57
N ILE A 321 -22.13 14.52 -3.59
CA ILE A 321 -23.60 14.59 -3.66
C ILE A 321 -24.10 16.03 -3.83
N CYS A 322 -23.50 16.99 -3.13
CA CYS A 322 -23.85 18.42 -3.24
C CYS A 322 -23.44 19.03 -4.59
N THR A 323 -22.36 18.51 -5.20
CA THR A 323 -21.76 19.06 -6.43
C THR A 323 -22.16 18.32 -7.71
N VAL A 324 -22.89 17.19 -7.60
CA VAL A 324 -23.25 16.35 -8.74
C VAL A 324 -23.96 17.13 -9.86
N LYS A 325 -24.79 18.10 -9.50
CA LYS A 325 -25.50 18.98 -10.46
C LYS A 325 -24.55 19.81 -11.35
N PHE A 326 -23.37 20.14 -10.83
CA PHE A 326 -22.36 20.94 -11.54
C PHE A 326 -21.29 20.09 -12.21
N THR A 327 -21.26 18.78 -11.94
CA THR A 327 -20.20 17.87 -12.41
C THR A 327 -20.63 17.12 -13.68
N ASP A 328 -21.88 17.27 -14.11
CA ASP A 328 -22.43 16.60 -15.30
C ASP A 328 -22.06 17.36 -16.60
N PRO A 329 -21.32 16.73 -17.54
CA PRO A 329 -21.03 17.33 -18.84
C PRO A 329 -22.31 17.64 -19.64
N ASP A 330 -23.37 16.83 -19.51
CA ASP A 330 -24.63 17.04 -20.26
C ASP A 330 -25.40 18.27 -19.76
N TYR A 331 -25.21 18.65 -18.49
CA TYR A 331 -25.74 19.89 -17.95
C TYR A 331 -24.99 21.09 -18.51
N VAL A 332 -23.66 21.03 -18.59
CA VAL A 332 -22.82 22.10 -19.18
C VAL A 332 -23.14 22.27 -20.66
N GLU A 333 -23.27 21.17 -21.42
CA GLU A 333 -23.68 21.22 -22.82
C GLU A 333 -25.06 21.86 -22.98
N ARG A 334 -26.08 21.44 -22.21
CA ARG A 334 -27.41 22.04 -22.29
C ARG A 334 -27.43 23.53 -21.95
N VAL A 335 -26.74 23.96 -20.89
CA VAL A 335 -26.66 25.38 -20.53
C VAL A 335 -25.94 26.17 -21.63
N SER A 336 -24.83 25.65 -22.16
CA SER A 336 -24.11 26.30 -23.26
C SER A 336 -24.95 26.41 -24.55
N HIS A 337 -25.76 25.41 -24.87
CA HIS A 337 -26.67 25.45 -26.03
C HIS A 337 -27.83 26.42 -25.81
N VAL A 338 -28.38 26.51 -24.59
CA VAL A 338 -29.38 27.53 -24.25
C VAL A 338 -28.78 28.93 -24.33
N ASP A 339 -27.57 29.16 -23.83
CA ASP A 339 -26.91 30.47 -23.90
C ASP A 339 -26.55 30.86 -25.35
N ILE A 340 -26.11 29.92 -26.19
CA ILE A 340 -25.88 30.17 -27.63
C ILE A 340 -27.19 30.51 -28.33
N SER A 341 -28.28 29.77 -28.06
CA SER A 341 -29.58 30.06 -28.66
C SER A 341 -30.12 31.42 -28.22
N THR A 342 -30.03 31.74 -26.92
CA THR A 342 -30.51 33.00 -26.34
C THR A 342 -29.68 34.22 -26.81
N ASN A 343 -28.36 34.05 -26.97
CA ASN A 343 -27.51 35.07 -27.58
C ASN A 343 -27.75 35.25 -29.08
N ARG A 344 -28.09 34.17 -29.80
CA ARG A 344 -28.44 34.24 -31.22
C ARG A 344 -29.77 34.99 -31.43
N TYR A 345 -30.79 34.73 -30.60
CA TYR A 345 -32.04 35.51 -30.61
C TYR A 345 -31.84 36.97 -30.16
N SER A 346 -30.95 37.25 -29.21
CA SER A 346 -30.65 38.62 -28.77
C SER A 346 -29.79 39.42 -29.75
N ALA A 347 -28.98 38.76 -30.59
CA ALA A 347 -28.23 39.37 -31.68
C ALA A 347 -29.13 39.68 -32.89
N GLU A 348 -30.06 38.77 -33.20
CA GLU A 348 -31.04 38.94 -34.29
C GLU A 348 -32.11 40.00 -33.97
N ALA A 349 -32.47 40.16 -32.70
CA ALA A 349 -33.32 41.26 -32.21
C ALA A 349 -32.59 42.63 -32.16
N ARG A 350 -31.25 42.66 -32.17
CA ARG A 350 -30.45 43.90 -32.24
C ARG A 350 -30.05 44.29 -33.67
N GLY A 351 -30.16 43.38 -34.64
CA GLY A 351 -29.84 43.62 -36.05
C GLY A 351 -31.00 44.16 -36.89
N THR A 352 -32.22 44.25 -36.35
CA THR A 352 -33.45 44.57 -37.11
C THR A 352 -33.96 46.00 -36.94
N ASN A 353 -33.14 46.94 -36.46
CA ASN A 353 -33.55 48.34 -36.25
C ASN A 353 -32.70 49.39 -36.98
N LEU A 354 -32.07 49.03 -38.10
CA LEU A 354 -31.18 49.92 -38.84
C LEU A 354 -31.33 49.85 -40.36
N GLN A 355 -32.55 49.84 -40.89
CA GLN A 355 -32.84 50.27 -42.28
C GLN A 355 -34.31 50.68 -42.41
N PHE A 356 -34.65 51.94 -42.15
CA PHE A 356 -35.82 52.61 -42.76
C PHE A 356 -35.76 54.13 -42.54
N TRP A 357 -34.86 54.80 -43.28
CA TRP A 357 -34.99 56.20 -43.68
C TRP A 357 -34.24 56.37 -45.01
N ASN A 358 -34.97 56.27 -46.12
CA ASN A 358 -34.62 56.81 -47.43
C ASN A 358 -35.89 56.83 -48.30
N THR A 359 -36.64 57.92 -48.19
CA THR A 359 -37.30 58.69 -49.27
C THR A 359 -37.99 59.88 -48.64
#